data_AF-A0A7X8C260-F1
#
_entry.id   AF-A0A7X8C260-F1
#
_cell.length_a   1.000
_cell.length_b   1.000
_cell.length_c   1.000
_cell.angle_alpha   90.00
_cell.angle_beta   90.00
_cell.angle_gamma   90.00
#
_symmetry.space_group_name_H-M   'P 1'
#
loop_
_entity.id
_entity.type
_entity.pdbx_description
1 polymer ?
#
loop_
_entity_poly.entity_id
_entity_poly.type
_entity_poly.pdbx_seq_one_letter_code
_entity_poly.pdbx_strand_id
1 'polypeptide(L)'
;LSATNNQSASDVTEQAGIQSIRYTQDTFEPPQFMKPKTMTYAEIGSLTHFVMQHLAFEQYQGEAIDSWVASEISRLVSEEYLTKEEAALIKVETLVWFLQDPYGQQLFKHHQTLQREQAFSYLLPAKWLFKAQLNEETMPQLADDQLLVHGIIDTFYETDDGLVILDYKTDRYRQYGNVSRSEQIELIADKYKFQLSLYAQALSQAKAKPVRDVCVVLLDFNVVYRYDELYTF
;
A
#
# COMPACT_ATOMS: atom_id res chain seq x y z
N LEU A 1 -72.33 12.07 -10.49
CA LEU A 1 -72.47 13.31 -9.69
C LEU A 1 -71.52 13.18 -8.52
N SER A 2 -70.20 13.20 -8.76
CA SER A 2 -69.38 14.41 -8.98
C SER A 2 -69.29 15.26 -7.72
N ALA A 3 -68.15 15.19 -7.03
CA ALA A 3 -67.29 16.32 -6.68
C ALA A 3 -66.39 15.96 -5.48
N THR A 4 -65.07 15.97 -5.70
CA THR A 4 -63.96 16.47 -4.85
C THR A 4 -62.69 15.73 -5.24
N ASN A 5 -61.49 16.30 -5.23
CA ASN A 5 -61.01 17.68 -5.35
C ASN A 5 -59.55 17.51 -5.78
N ASN A 6 -59.06 18.40 -6.64
CA ASN A 6 -57.69 18.39 -7.12
C ASN A 6 -56.78 18.98 -6.03
N GLN A 7 -55.67 18.33 -5.68
CA GLN A 7 -54.49 19.05 -5.18
C GLN A 7 -53.22 18.20 -5.25
N SER A 8 -52.26 18.81 -5.91
CA SER A 8 -50.91 18.40 -6.24
C SER A 8 -50.06 18.17 -4.98
N ALA A 9 -49.34 17.05 -4.94
CA ALA A 9 -48.21 16.87 -4.05
C ALA A 9 -46.96 16.69 -4.92
N SER A 10 -46.04 17.62 -4.73
CA SER A 10 -44.64 17.61 -5.16
C SER A 10 -43.94 16.32 -4.68
N ASP A 11 -43.33 15.57 -5.59
CA ASP A 11 -42.31 14.61 -5.21
C ASP A 11 -40.94 15.03 -5.74
N VAL A 12 -40.03 15.06 -4.77
CA VAL A 12 -38.73 15.69 -4.77
C VAL A 12 -37.76 14.83 -5.58
N THR A 13 -37.02 15.46 -6.48
CA THR A 13 -35.83 14.92 -7.15
C THR A 13 -34.85 14.39 -6.11
N GLU A 14 -34.74 13.06 -6.01
CA GLU A 14 -33.73 12.38 -5.22
C GLU A 14 -32.41 12.41 -6.02
N GLN A 15 -31.55 13.37 -5.71
CA GLN A 15 -30.17 13.40 -6.20
C GLN A 15 -29.42 12.24 -5.56
N ALA A 16 -29.14 11.20 -6.35
CA ALA A 16 -28.27 10.10 -5.96
C ALA A 16 -26.86 10.67 -5.70
N GLY A 17 -26.52 10.84 -4.43
CA GLY A 17 -25.19 11.25 -3.99
C GLY A 17 -24.15 10.22 -4.44
N ILE A 18 -23.01 10.72 -4.94
CA ILE A 18 -21.84 9.92 -5.27
C ILE A 18 -21.41 9.18 -4.00
N GLN A 19 -21.69 7.88 -3.94
CA GLN A 19 -21.17 7.02 -2.89
C GLN A 19 -19.67 6.88 -3.12
N SER A 20 -18.87 7.34 -2.16
CA SER A 20 -17.43 7.12 -2.14
C SER A 20 -17.15 5.61 -2.04
N ILE A 21 -16.76 4.98 -3.15
CA ILE A 21 -16.30 3.60 -3.13
C ILE A 21 -14.86 3.61 -2.60
N ARG A 22 -14.70 3.33 -1.30
CA ARG A 22 -13.39 3.11 -0.70
C ARG A 22 -12.88 1.74 -1.14
N TYR A 23 -11.81 1.71 -1.93
CA TYR A 23 -11.00 0.52 -2.18
C TYR A 23 -9.98 0.34 -1.05
N THR A 24 -10.45 0.26 0.19
CA THR A 24 -9.68 -0.36 1.27
C THR A 24 -10.07 -1.83 1.29
N GLN A 25 -9.10 -2.74 1.36
CA GLN A 25 -9.39 -4.10 1.81
C GLN A 25 -9.86 -3.98 3.27
N ASP A 26 -11.16 -3.72 3.45
CA ASP A 26 -11.80 -3.58 4.75
C ASP A 26 -11.86 -4.94 5.43
N THR A 27 -10.81 -5.29 6.17
CA THR A 27 -10.93 -6.24 7.29
C THR A 27 -11.23 -5.43 8.55
N PHE A 28 -12.41 -4.84 8.62
CA PHE A 28 -12.93 -4.29 9.87
C PHE A 28 -13.42 -5.47 10.73
N GLU A 29 -12.56 -5.97 11.63
CA GLU A 29 -12.97 -6.96 12.63
C GLU A 29 -13.49 -6.26 13.91
N PRO A 30 -14.66 -6.67 14.44
CA PRO A 30 -15.22 -6.08 15.65
C PRO A 30 -14.37 -6.39 16.89
N PRO A 31 -14.38 -5.53 17.93
CA PRO A 31 -13.54 -5.72 19.11
C PRO A 31 -13.96 -6.97 19.91
N GLN A 32 -13.03 -7.92 20.03
CA GLN A 32 -13.19 -9.08 20.90
C GLN A 32 -12.69 -8.77 22.29
N PHE A 33 -13.60 -8.76 23.27
CA PHE A 33 -13.26 -8.62 24.67
C PHE A 33 -12.63 -9.90 25.24
N MET A 34 -11.52 -9.70 25.97
CA MET A 34 -11.02 -10.54 27.06
C MET A 34 -10.61 -11.98 26.73
N LYS A 35 -9.56 -12.13 25.91
CA LYS A 35 -8.56 -13.22 26.01
C LYS A 35 -7.17 -12.61 25.78
N PRO A 36 -6.07 -13.15 26.33
CA PRO A 36 -4.73 -12.77 25.88
C PRO A 36 -4.65 -13.07 24.38
N LYS A 37 -4.73 -12.03 23.55
CA LYS A 37 -4.82 -12.15 22.09
C LYS A 37 -3.44 -12.53 21.59
N THR A 38 -3.30 -13.76 21.11
CA THR A 38 -2.15 -14.11 20.27
C THR A 38 -2.34 -13.36 18.95
N MET A 39 -1.37 -12.53 18.59
CA MET A 39 -1.44 -11.76 17.35
C MET A 39 -1.50 -12.71 16.15
N THR A 40 -2.36 -12.37 15.20
CA THR A 40 -2.46 -13.02 13.90
C THR A 40 -1.25 -12.67 13.03
N TYR A 41 -0.98 -13.46 11.99
CA TYR A 41 0.07 -13.14 11.02
C TYR A 41 -0.15 -11.80 10.32
N ALA A 42 -1.41 -11.40 10.13
CA ALA A 42 -1.74 -10.10 9.55
C ALA A 42 -1.35 -8.96 10.50
N GLU A 43 -1.64 -9.08 11.80
CA GLU A 43 -1.24 -8.10 12.81
C GLU A 43 0.29 -8.00 12.94
N ILE A 44 1.00 -9.13 12.92
CA ILE A 44 2.48 -9.14 12.90
C ILE A 44 3.02 -8.47 11.63
N GLY A 45 2.35 -8.69 10.49
CA GLY A 45 2.67 -8.01 9.24
C GLY A 45 2.53 -6.50 9.34
N SER A 46 1.39 -6.02 9.87
CA SER A 46 1.16 -4.60 10.13
C SER A 46 2.20 -4.00 11.08
N LEU A 47 2.60 -4.75 12.11
CA LEU A 47 3.65 -4.33 13.05
C LEU A 47 5.01 -4.18 12.37
N THR A 48 5.36 -5.14 11.50
CA THR A 48 6.62 -5.13 10.74
C THR A 48 6.63 -3.94 9.77
N HIS A 49 5.51 -3.67 9.11
CA HIS A 49 5.33 -2.50 8.26
C HIS A 49 5.46 -1.19 9.04
N PHE A 50 4.81 -1.10 10.21
CA PHE A 50 4.91 0.03 11.12
C PHE A 50 6.37 0.32 11.52
N VAL A 51 7.18 -0.70 11.80
CA VAL A 51 8.61 -0.52 12.10
C VAL A 51 9.33 0.13 10.93
N MET A 52 9.12 -0.36 9.70
CA MET A 52 9.71 0.23 8.48
C MET A 52 9.33 1.71 8.29
N GLN A 53 8.09 2.07 8.60
CA GLN A 53 7.61 3.45 8.57
C GLN A 53 8.36 4.36 9.55
N HIS A 54 8.83 3.83 10.69
CA HIS A 54 9.38 4.62 11.79
C HIS A 54 10.91 4.56 11.92
N LEU A 55 11.61 3.80 11.07
CA LEU A 55 13.08 3.78 11.05
C LEU A 55 13.64 5.19 10.81
N ALA A 56 14.53 5.66 11.68
CA ALA A 56 15.12 6.99 11.64
C ALA A 56 16.37 7.02 10.75
N PHE A 57 16.18 6.87 9.43
CA PHE A 57 17.28 6.82 8.44
C PHE A 57 18.21 8.04 8.51
N GLU A 58 17.69 9.21 8.86
CA GLU A 58 18.45 10.43 9.04
C GLU A 58 19.42 10.42 10.24
N GLN A 59 19.24 9.48 11.17
CA GLN A 59 20.08 9.32 12.36
C GLN A 59 21.16 8.24 12.18
N TYR A 60 21.16 7.52 11.05
CA TYR A 60 22.14 6.46 10.78
C TYR A 60 23.56 7.04 10.59
N GLN A 61 24.55 6.46 11.27
CA GLN A 61 25.93 6.96 11.29
C GLN A 61 26.93 5.97 10.68
N GLY A 62 26.45 4.91 10.02
CA GLY A 62 27.30 3.89 9.40
C GLY A 62 27.58 2.69 10.30
N GLU A 63 26.79 2.47 11.35
CA GLU A 63 26.86 1.27 12.18
C GLU A 63 26.49 0.02 11.38
N ALA A 64 26.82 -1.16 11.92
CA ALA A 64 26.36 -2.42 11.33
C ALA A 64 24.81 -2.46 11.32
N ILE A 65 24.22 -2.82 10.17
CA ILE A 65 22.76 -2.75 9.95
C ILE A 65 21.97 -3.56 10.97
N ASP A 66 22.48 -4.73 11.38
CA ASP A 66 21.86 -5.57 12.41
C ASP A 66 21.78 -4.86 13.78
N SER A 67 22.88 -4.24 14.19
CA SER A 67 22.98 -3.47 15.43
C SER A 67 22.10 -2.22 15.38
N TRP A 68 22.06 -1.56 14.23
CA TRP A 68 21.23 -0.38 14.03
C TRP A 68 19.73 -0.70 14.06
N VAL A 69 19.28 -1.75 13.37
CA VAL A 69 17.87 -2.19 13.42
C VAL A 69 17.47 -2.57 14.85
N ALA A 70 18.34 -3.27 15.58
CA ALA A 70 18.08 -3.60 16.98
C ALA A 70 17.96 -2.35 17.86
N SER A 71 18.78 -1.32 17.62
CA SER A 71 18.66 -0.04 18.32
C SER A 71 17.38 0.71 17.95
N GLU A 72 16.95 0.68 16.70
CA GLU A 72 15.71 1.32 16.26
C GLU A 72 14.47 0.65 16.87
N ILE A 73 14.42 -0.69 16.89
CA ILE A 73 13.34 -1.40 17.58
C ILE A 73 13.34 -1.07 19.08
N SER A 74 14.52 -1.02 19.71
CA SER A 74 14.65 -0.64 21.12
C SER A 74 14.17 0.80 21.37
N ARG A 75 14.48 1.72 20.45
CA ARG A 75 14.01 3.11 20.48
C ARG A 75 12.49 3.16 20.41
N LEU A 76 11.87 2.47 19.45
CA LEU A 76 10.41 2.39 19.32
C LEU A 76 9.73 1.80 20.55
N VAL A 77 10.35 0.84 21.23
CA VAL A 77 9.86 0.33 22.52
C VAL A 77 10.00 1.39 23.62
N SER A 78 11.13 2.09 23.69
CA SER A 78 11.37 3.12 24.71
C SER A 78 10.47 4.35 24.55
N GLU A 79 10.06 4.65 23.31
CA GLU A 79 9.16 5.74 22.95
C GLU A 79 7.67 5.30 22.97
N GLU A 80 7.38 4.09 23.47
CA GLU A 80 6.04 3.52 23.62
C GLU A 80 5.26 3.31 22.32
N TYR A 81 5.94 3.36 21.16
CA TYR A 81 5.35 2.96 19.88
C TYR A 81 5.14 1.44 19.77
N LEU A 82 5.93 0.66 20.50
CA LEU A 82 5.86 -0.80 20.56
C LEU A 82 5.93 -1.29 22.00
N THR A 83 5.21 -2.35 22.33
CA THR A 83 5.46 -3.14 23.54
C THR A 83 6.64 -4.08 23.33
N LYS A 84 7.22 -4.61 24.43
CA LYS A 84 8.29 -5.60 24.35
C LYS A 84 7.81 -6.91 23.73
N GLU A 85 6.56 -7.26 24.01
CA GLU A 85 5.88 -8.43 23.49
C GLU A 85 5.68 -8.32 21.97
N GLU A 86 5.28 -7.15 21.48
CA GLU A 86 5.20 -6.84 20.04
C GLU A 86 6.57 -6.87 19.37
N ALA A 87 7.57 -6.21 19.97
CA ALA A 87 8.92 -6.17 19.43
C ALA A 87 9.51 -7.59 19.24
N ALA A 88 9.19 -8.52 20.13
CA ALA A 88 9.64 -9.92 20.04
C ALA A 88 8.99 -10.72 18.90
N LEU A 89 7.88 -10.23 18.30
CA LEU A 89 7.20 -10.88 17.18
C LEU A 89 7.75 -10.46 15.82
N ILE A 90 8.54 -9.38 15.76
CA ILE A 90 9.12 -8.86 14.52
C ILE A 90 10.27 -9.77 14.08
N LYS A 91 10.25 -10.18 12.81
CA LYS A 91 11.35 -10.89 12.17
C LYS A 91 12.46 -9.91 11.79
N VAL A 92 13.33 -9.59 12.74
CA VAL A 92 14.43 -8.62 12.56
C VAL A 92 15.30 -8.98 11.35
N GLU A 93 15.50 -10.27 11.09
CA GLU A 93 16.31 -10.77 9.99
C GLU A 93 15.81 -10.35 8.60
N THR A 94 14.49 -10.17 8.41
CA THR A 94 13.94 -9.74 7.11
C THR A 94 14.14 -8.23 6.91
N LEU A 95 14.07 -7.44 7.98
CA LEU A 95 14.39 -6.01 7.94
C LEU A 95 15.88 -5.80 7.63
N VAL A 96 16.76 -6.52 8.32
CA VAL A 96 18.21 -6.46 8.09
C VAL A 96 18.55 -6.89 6.67
N TRP A 97 17.95 -7.98 6.18
CA TRP A 97 18.13 -8.43 4.80
C TRP A 97 17.76 -7.31 3.82
N PHE A 98 16.57 -6.71 3.96
CA PHE A 98 16.11 -5.68 3.04
C PHE A 98 17.01 -4.45 3.09
N LEU A 99 17.39 -4.00 4.28
CA LEU A 99 18.24 -2.83 4.42
C LEU A 99 19.65 -3.05 3.86
N GLN A 100 20.10 -4.29 3.67
CA GLN A 100 21.33 -4.63 2.96
C GLN A 100 21.16 -4.75 1.44
N ASP A 101 19.94 -4.91 0.93
CA ASP A 101 19.62 -4.92 -0.50
C ASP A 101 19.97 -3.56 -1.16
N PRO A 102 20.35 -3.53 -2.46
CA PRO A 102 20.62 -2.28 -3.17
C PRO A 102 19.54 -1.21 -3.04
N TYR A 103 18.25 -1.58 -3.07
CA TYR A 103 17.13 -0.64 -2.88
C TYR A 103 16.99 -0.19 -1.42
N GLY A 104 17.23 -1.08 -0.46
CA GLY A 104 17.26 -0.72 0.96
C GLY A 104 18.40 0.24 1.30
N GLN A 105 19.57 0.04 0.70
CA GLN A 105 20.72 0.94 0.84
C GLN A 105 20.44 2.34 0.28
N GLN A 106 19.58 2.45 -0.74
CA GLN A 106 19.16 3.78 -1.22
C GLN A 106 18.35 4.56 -0.19
N LEU A 107 17.67 3.92 0.77
CA LEU A 107 16.92 4.62 1.81
C LEU A 107 17.83 5.46 2.70
N PHE A 108 18.98 4.89 3.11
CA PHE A 108 20.01 5.63 3.85
C PHE A 108 20.59 6.76 3.01
N LYS A 109 20.94 6.48 1.74
CA LYS A 109 21.56 7.45 0.85
C LYS A 109 20.63 8.64 0.53
N HIS A 110 19.35 8.37 0.30
CA HIS A 110 18.36 9.36 -0.13
C HIS A 110 17.47 9.84 1.01
N HIS A 111 17.88 9.66 2.28
CA HIS A 111 17.09 9.96 3.48
C HIS A 111 16.53 11.40 3.51
N GLN A 112 17.21 12.37 2.89
CA GLN A 112 16.76 13.77 2.81
C GLN A 112 15.51 13.97 1.92
N THR A 113 15.33 13.10 0.93
CA THR A 113 14.21 13.14 -0.02
C THR A 113 13.24 11.98 0.20
N LEU A 114 13.56 11.10 1.16
CA LEU A 114 12.74 9.97 1.54
C LEU A 114 11.42 10.48 2.12
N GLN A 115 10.32 9.98 1.59
CA GLN A 115 8.97 10.25 2.05
C GLN A 115 8.27 8.93 2.28
N ARG A 116 7.49 8.85 3.35
CA ARG A 116 6.76 7.65 3.77
C ARG A 116 5.32 8.01 4.08
N GLU A 117 4.41 7.05 3.90
CA GLU A 117 2.98 7.22 4.17
C GLU A 117 2.35 8.42 3.47
N GLN A 118 2.73 8.67 2.21
CA GLN A 118 2.20 9.81 1.47
C GLN A 118 0.83 9.47 0.89
N ALA A 119 -0.21 10.10 1.45
CA ALA A 119 -1.55 10.04 0.89
C ALA A 119 -1.61 10.70 -0.50
N PHE A 120 -2.40 10.13 -1.40
CA PHE A 120 -2.70 10.70 -2.70
C PHE A 120 -4.18 10.56 -3.06
N SER A 121 -4.60 11.36 -4.04
CA SER A 121 -5.90 11.23 -4.70
C SER A 121 -5.68 11.25 -6.21
N TYR A 122 -6.31 10.33 -6.93
CA TYR A 122 -6.15 10.19 -8.38
C TYR A 122 -7.50 10.00 -9.06
N LEU A 123 -7.75 10.74 -10.14
CA LEU A 123 -8.95 10.57 -10.96
C LEU A 123 -8.67 9.49 -12.01
N LEU A 124 -9.32 8.34 -11.84
CA LEU A 124 -9.20 7.18 -12.70
C LEU A 124 -10.47 7.02 -13.55
N PRO A 125 -10.38 6.93 -14.89
CA PRO A 125 -11.54 6.58 -15.70
C PRO A 125 -12.17 5.25 -15.27
N ALA A 126 -13.48 5.23 -15.03
CA ALA A 126 -14.19 4.11 -14.41
C ALA A 126 -13.99 2.78 -15.15
N LYS A 127 -13.86 2.82 -16.48
CA LYS A 127 -13.59 1.66 -17.35
C LYS A 127 -12.40 0.80 -16.89
N TRP A 128 -11.41 1.38 -16.22
CA TRP A 128 -10.21 0.65 -15.80
C TRP A 128 -10.43 -0.25 -14.59
N LEU A 129 -11.33 0.11 -13.68
CA LEU A 129 -11.68 -0.76 -12.54
C LEU A 129 -12.59 -1.91 -12.95
N PHE A 130 -13.51 -1.65 -13.87
CA PHE A 130 -14.52 -2.63 -14.28
C PHE A 130 -14.14 -3.40 -15.55
N LYS A 131 -12.91 -3.29 -16.05
CA LYS A 131 -12.48 -3.90 -17.32
C LYS A 131 -12.75 -5.41 -17.39
N ALA A 132 -12.70 -6.13 -16.27
CA ALA A 132 -12.98 -7.56 -16.19
C ALA A 132 -14.49 -7.90 -16.12
N GLN A 133 -15.34 -6.91 -15.86
CA GLN A 133 -16.78 -7.06 -15.60
C GLN A 133 -17.64 -6.37 -16.68
N LEU A 134 -17.05 -5.47 -17.46
CA LEU A 134 -17.70 -4.79 -18.58
C LEU A 134 -17.49 -5.59 -19.87
N ASN A 135 -18.59 -5.79 -20.57
CA ASN A 135 -18.66 -6.23 -21.95
C ASN A 135 -18.59 -5.03 -22.90
N GLU A 136 -18.26 -5.25 -24.19
CA GLU A 136 -18.05 -4.20 -25.18
C GLU A 136 -19.24 -3.22 -25.32
N GLU A 137 -20.45 -3.66 -24.96
CA GLU A 137 -21.68 -2.85 -25.01
C GLU A 137 -21.85 -1.86 -23.82
N THR A 138 -21.25 -2.14 -22.66
CA THR A 138 -21.37 -1.29 -21.45
C THR A 138 -20.17 -0.35 -21.25
N MET A 139 -19.05 -0.65 -21.89
CA MET A 139 -17.82 0.14 -21.86
C MET A 139 -17.97 1.61 -22.34
N PRO A 140 -18.82 1.95 -23.33
CA PRO A 140 -19.03 3.34 -23.75
C PRO A 140 -19.76 4.19 -22.71
N GLN A 141 -20.57 3.57 -21.83
CA GLN A 141 -21.42 4.30 -20.88
C GLN A 141 -20.63 4.83 -19.68
N LEU A 142 -19.43 4.29 -19.43
CA LEU A 142 -18.52 4.66 -18.34
C LEU A 142 -17.25 5.37 -18.84
N ALA A 143 -17.22 5.74 -20.13
CA ALA A 143 -16.02 6.29 -20.76
C ALA A 143 -15.66 7.70 -20.23
N ASP A 144 -16.69 8.49 -19.89
CA ASP A 144 -16.55 9.86 -19.37
C ASP A 144 -16.60 9.91 -17.83
N ASP A 145 -16.96 8.82 -17.16
CA ASP A 145 -17.05 8.75 -15.71
C ASP A 145 -15.66 8.63 -15.08
N GLN A 146 -15.35 9.57 -14.18
CA GLN A 146 -14.11 9.56 -13.41
C GLN A 146 -14.40 9.13 -11.97
N LEU A 147 -13.56 8.22 -11.47
CA LEU A 147 -13.57 7.76 -10.09
C LEU A 147 -12.38 8.36 -9.35
N LEU A 148 -12.66 8.97 -8.20
CA LEU A 148 -11.60 9.43 -7.30
C LEU A 148 -11.11 8.25 -6.45
N VAL A 149 -9.86 7.87 -6.66
CA VAL A 149 -9.17 6.83 -5.90
C VAL A 149 -8.28 7.49 -4.86
N HIS A 150 -8.40 7.05 -3.61
CA HIS A 150 -7.51 7.45 -2.52
C HIS A 150 -6.60 6.28 -2.15
N GLY A 151 -5.33 6.57 -1.90
CA GLY A 151 -4.37 5.58 -1.42
C GLY A 151 -3.23 6.24 -0.67
N ILE A 152 -2.35 5.38 -0.15
CA ILE A 152 -1.17 5.78 0.61
C ILE A 152 0.03 5.06 0.00
N ILE A 153 1.05 5.81 -0.38
CA ILE A 153 2.32 5.27 -0.86
C ILE A 153 3.20 5.04 0.36
N ASP A 154 3.55 3.78 0.61
CA ASP A 154 4.40 3.37 1.73
C ASP A 154 5.71 4.15 1.76
N THR A 155 6.44 4.17 0.64
CA THR A 155 7.73 4.84 0.54
C THR A 155 8.04 5.30 -0.88
N PHE A 156 8.58 6.51 -1.01
CA PHE A 156 9.30 6.93 -2.21
C PHE A 156 10.46 7.85 -1.86
N TYR A 157 11.44 7.95 -2.76
CA TYR A 157 12.52 8.92 -2.65
C TYR A 157 12.86 9.51 -4.02
N GLU A 158 13.52 10.67 -3.99
CA GLU A 158 13.91 11.38 -5.20
C GLU A 158 15.40 11.13 -5.50
N THR A 159 15.68 10.81 -6.75
CA THR A 159 17.03 10.72 -7.31
C THR A 159 17.20 11.81 -8.37
N ASP A 160 18.43 11.99 -8.88
CA ASP A 160 18.70 12.92 -9.99
C ASP A 160 17.92 12.53 -11.26
N ASP A 161 17.62 11.24 -11.42
CA ASP A 161 16.96 10.67 -12.58
C ASP A 161 15.42 10.68 -12.47
N GLY A 162 14.88 10.75 -11.26
CA GLY A 162 13.44 10.71 -11.02
C GLY A 162 13.09 10.04 -9.70
N LEU A 163 11.86 9.57 -9.61
CA LEU A 163 11.29 9.01 -8.38
C LEU A 163 11.47 7.49 -8.35
N VAL A 164 11.70 6.94 -7.17
CA VAL A 164 11.66 5.49 -6.93
C VAL A 164 10.60 5.21 -5.88
N ILE A 165 9.70 4.27 -6.16
CA ILE A 165 8.64 3.84 -5.24
C ILE A 165 8.98 2.45 -4.70
N LEU A 166 8.90 2.29 -3.39
CA LEU A 166 9.01 1.01 -2.70
C LEU A 166 7.76 0.79 -1.86
N ASP A 167 7.18 -0.39 -1.97
CA ASP A 167 5.99 -0.79 -1.23
C ASP A 167 6.27 -2.09 -0.46
N TYR A 168 6.14 -2.05 0.86
CA TYR A 168 6.54 -3.17 1.72
C TYR A 168 5.38 -4.13 1.89
N LYS A 169 5.64 -5.41 1.65
CA LYS A 169 4.62 -6.45 1.78
C LYS A 169 5.13 -7.61 2.63
N THR A 170 4.27 -8.01 3.55
CA THR A 170 4.49 -9.10 4.50
C THR A 170 3.66 -10.33 4.13
N ASP A 171 3.30 -10.48 2.85
CA ASP A 171 2.67 -11.70 2.34
C ASP A 171 3.54 -12.91 2.72
N ARG A 172 2.89 -13.95 3.24
CA ARG A 172 3.59 -15.07 3.84
C ARG A 172 4.11 -16.05 2.79
N TYR A 173 5.37 -16.44 2.92
CA TYR A 173 5.95 -17.51 2.12
C TYR A 173 5.41 -18.88 2.57
N ARG A 174 4.86 -19.65 1.61
CA ARG A 174 4.34 -21.00 1.84
C ARG A 174 5.27 -22.04 1.24
N GLN A 175 6.28 -22.46 2.01
CA GLN A 175 7.29 -23.43 1.56
C GLN A 175 6.72 -24.79 1.12
N TYR A 176 5.60 -25.22 1.72
CA TYR A 176 4.91 -26.48 1.39
C TYR A 176 3.64 -26.24 0.57
N GLY A 177 3.56 -25.10 -0.13
CA GLY A 177 2.45 -24.79 -1.03
C GLY A 177 2.45 -25.66 -2.28
N ASN A 178 1.34 -25.64 -3.01
CA ASN A 178 1.17 -26.39 -4.27
C ASN A 178 1.92 -25.75 -5.46
N VAL A 179 2.57 -24.61 -5.24
CA VAL A 179 3.22 -23.77 -6.24
C VAL A 179 4.64 -23.43 -5.79
N SER A 180 5.55 -23.27 -6.75
CA SER A 180 6.95 -22.97 -6.46
C SER A 180 7.14 -21.60 -5.77
N ARG A 181 8.28 -21.37 -5.11
CA ARG A 181 8.57 -20.05 -4.51
C ARG A 181 8.53 -18.91 -5.54
N SER A 182 9.11 -19.14 -6.71
CA SER A 182 9.11 -18.21 -7.84
C SER A 182 7.69 -17.91 -8.32
N GLU A 183 6.84 -18.92 -8.44
CA GLU A 183 5.44 -18.73 -8.83
C GLU A 183 4.64 -17.97 -7.76
N GLN A 184 4.90 -18.20 -6.47
CA GLN A 184 4.30 -17.41 -5.39
C GLN A 184 4.70 -15.92 -5.49
N ILE A 185 5.97 -15.64 -5.81
CA ILE A 185 6.45 -14.26 -6.00
C ILE A 185 5.71 -13.59 -7.15
N GLU A 186 5.61 -14.24 -8.31
CA GLU A 186 4.91 -13.68 -9.48
C GLU A 186 3.43 -13.43 -9.19
N LEU A 187 2.74 -14.36 -8.53
CA LEU A 187 1.33 -14.19 -8.16
C LEU A 187 1.12 -13.01 -7.20
N ILE A 188 2.03 -12.81 -6.24
CA ILE A 188 1.97 -11.69 -5.31
C ILE A 188 2.30 -10.37 -6.03
N ALA A 189 3.32 -10.36 -6.89
CA ALA A 189 3.65 -9.17 -7.67
C ALA A 189 2.49 -8.76 -8.60
N ASP A 190 1.89 -9.69 -9.33
CA ASP A 190 0.76 -9.39 -10.20
C ASP A 190 -0.44 -8.81 -9.44
N LYS A 191 -0.73 -9.35 -8.24
CA LYS A 191 -1.75 -8.82 -7.32
C LYS A 191 -1.55 -7.34 -7.00
N TYR A 192 -0.30 -6.87 -6.83
CA TYR A 192 -0.01 -5.48 -6.47
C TYR A 192 0.25 -4.56 -7.67
N LYS A 193 0.47 -5.11 -8.87
CA LYS A 193 0.80 -4.35 -10.08
C LYS A 193 -0.18 -3.22 -10.39
N PHE A 194 -1.48 -3.48 -10.29
CA PHE A 194 -2.52 -2.46 -10.56
C PHE A 194 -2.43 -1.27 -9.61
N GLN A 195 -2.35 -1.54 -8.30
CA GLN A 195 -2.22 -0.52 -7.27
C GLN A 195 -0.94 0.31 -7.47
N LEU A 196 0.19 -0.35 -7.69
CA LEU A 196 1.47 0.31 -7.88
C LEU A 196 1.55 1.11 -9.19
N SER A 197 0.82 0.69 -10.23
CA SER A 197 0.65 1.50 -11.44
C SER A 197 -0.08 2.81 -11.15
N LEU A 198 -1.14 2.77 -10.31
CA LEU A 198 -1.84 3.99 -9.87
C LEU A 198 -0.93 4.90 -9.05
N TYR A 199 -0.14 4.32 -8.14
CA TYR A 199 0.79 5.07 -7.30
C TYR A 199 1.82 5.81 -8.15
N ALA A 200 2.40 5.11 -9.13
CA ALA A 200 3.37 5.69 -10.05
C ALA A 200 2.78 6.86 -10.85
N GLN A 201 1.58 6.70 -11.41
CA GLN A 201 0.94 7.76 -12.18
C GLN A 201 0.59 8.97 -11.31
N ALA A 202 -0.05 8.73 -10.16
CA ALA A 202 -0.46 9.79 -9.24
C ALA A 202 0.75 10.58 -8.73
N LEU A 203 1.80 9.88 -8.30
CA LEU A 203 3.00 10.51 -7.78
C LEU A 203 3.77 11.26 -8.87
N SER A 204 3.89 10.68 -10.07
CA SER A 204 4.57 11.32 -11.19
C SER A 204 3.92 12.65 -11.56
N GLN A 205 2.58 12.69 -11.63
CA GLN A 205 1.83 13.91 -11.88
C GLN A 205 1.97 14.91 -10.74
N ALA A 206 1.80 14.47 -9.49
CA ALA A 206 1.87 15.35 -8.31
C ALA A 206 3.24 16.01 -8.14
N LYS A 207 4.32 15.29 -8.47
CA LYS A 207 5.71 15.77 -8.34
C LYS A 207 6.26 16.38 -9.63
N ALA A 208 5.53 16.30 -10.75
CA ALA A 208 5.98 16.66 -12.08
C ALA A 208 7.35 16.04 -12.44
N LYS A 209 7.56 14.77 -12.07
CA LYS A 209 8.80 14.01 -12.27
C LYS A 209 8.51 12.61 -12.77
N PRO A 210 9.36 12.00 -13.62
CA PRO A 210 9.19 10.60 -14.02
C PRO A 210 9.42 9.67 -12.82
N VAL A 211 8.66 8.58 -12.76
CA VAL A 211 8.95 7.45 -11.86
C VAL A 211 9.85 6.48 -12.63
N ARG A 212 11.07 6.25 -12.10
CA ARG A 212 12.09 5.42 -12.74
C ARG A 212 11.95 3.96 -12.39
N ASP A 213 11.76 3.68 -11.10
CA ASP A 213 11.60 2.33 -10.59
C ASP A 213 10.38 2.27 -9.67
N VAL A 214 9.67 1.15 -9.76
CA VAL A 214 8.61 0.77 -8.85
C VAL A 214 8.88 -0.66 -8.41
N CYS A 215 8.95 -0.87 -7.10
CA CYS A 215 9.22 -2.18 -6.54
C CYS A 215 8.20 -2.54 -5.47
N VAL A 216 7.88 -3.83 -5.40
CA VAL A 216 7.29 -4.43 -4.20
C VAL A 216 8.38 -5.19 -3.44
N VAL A 217 8.53 -4.91 -2.16
CA VAL A 217 9.49 -5.53 -1.26
C VAL A 217 8.78 -6.64 -0.51
N LEU A 218 9.03 -7.89 -0.90
CA LEU A 218 8.43 -9.07 -0.30
C LEU A 218 9.31 -9.55 0.86
N LEU A 219 9.05 -9.02 2.06
CA LEU A 219 9.91 -9.21 3.24
C LEU A 219 10.02 -10.68 3.65
N ASP A 220 8.91 -11.43 3.70
CA ASP A 220 8.95 -12.86 4.09
C ASP A 220 9.60 -13.75 3.01
N PHE A 221 9.73 -13.22 1.79
CA PHE A 221 10.41 -13.89 0.69
C PHE A 221 11.87 -13.49 0.59
N ASN A 222 12.32 -12.40 1.23
CA ASN A 222 13.63 -11.82 0.96
C ASN A 222 13.84 -11.54 -0.54
N VAL A 223 12.88 -10.83 -1.16
CA VAL A 223 12.94 -10.42 -2.58
C VAL A 223 12.47 -8.99 -2.74
N VAL A 224 13.23 -8.19 -3.50
CA VAL A 224 12.74 -6.94 -4.09
C VAL A 224 12.35 -7.23 -5.53
N TYR A 225 11.05 -7.15 -5.83
CA TYR A 225 10.53 -7.35 -7.19
C TYR A 225 10.33 -6.01 -7.84
N ARG A 226 11.10 -5.73 -8.90
CA ARG A 226 10.99 -4.51 -9.70
C ARG A 226 10.08 -4.76 -10.90
N TYR A 227 9.12 -3.87 -11.13
CA TYR A 227 8.26 -3.96 -12.31
C TYR A 227 8.96 -3.33 -13.51
N ASP A 228 9.16 -4.10 -14.58
CA ASP A 228 9.68 -3.58 -15.85
C ASP A 228 8.61 -2.80 -16.64
N GLU A 229 7.34 -3.17 -16.46
CA GLU A 229 6.20 -2.52 -17.11
C GLU A 229 5.05 -2.34 -16.12
N LEU A 230 4.41 -1.17 -16.16
CA LEU A 230 3.22 -0.82 -15.38
C LEU A 230 2.03 -0.62 -16.31
N TYR A 231 0.82 -0.70 -15.76
CA TYR A 231 -0.36 -0.33 -16.52
C TYR A 231 -0.35 1.17 -16.80
N THR A 232 -0.76 1.53 -18.02
CA THR A 232 -1.02 2.92 -18.40
C THR A 232 -2.53 3.09 -18.53
N PHE A 233 -3.08 3.97 -17.70
CA PHE A 233 -4.50 4.33 -17.67
C PHE A 233 -4.83 5.53 -18.58
#